data_AF-A0AA36HUQ8-F1
#
_entry.id   AF-A0AA36HUQ8-F1
#
_cell.length_a   1.000
_cell.length_b   1.000
_cell.length_c   1.000
_cell.angle_alpha   90.00
_cell.angle_beta   90.00
_cell.angle_gamma   90.00
#
_symmetry.space_group_name_H-M   'P 1'
#
loop_
_entity.id
_entity.type
_entity.pdbx_description
1 polymer ?
#
loop_
_entity_poly.entity_id
_entity_poly.type
_entity_poly.pdbx_seq_one_letter_code
_entity_poly.pdbx_strand_id
1 'polypeptide(L)'
;MLQWLEACGADLSLRPQEAQRLTQKLGPHLGGSCRLIARPFLEDALENPLDHAEHIILATAQALRSQLQAPWSQLAEVLRRRWTQTPPASLAASMQVMPRKLVAAPNALRQALLASCEENPFAFQEMPLQHLCAILEEWQKCRVPVPLALRLLWLVAADRHVLRFTSRQLVMACRLASAEDVQDLELPEEMTSDPPTLALQWFDRWLDSVLANLFGWAFCREALREVLAWQRRCRRRKLPDQAAQAAAAKVLQVVVERLGTEELRKDLDEVPTELLLDLLALEASGLEDKLIEELTRRVQRALQKDKAVVPMATAVRIACGRTPVPCPRGSLLWSALASSIASQIISKREVDAFGACRPRPDLWDAVALLKAGSWQSLELQLRRPSS
;
A
#
# COMPACT_ATOMS: atom_id res chain seq x y z
N MET A 1 40.13 -5.85 38.27
CA MET A 1 40.14 -7.18 37.64
C MET A 1 39.81 -7.11 36.15
N LEU A 2 38.63 -6.65 35.72
CA LEU A 2 38.30 -6.51 34.28
C LEU A 2 39.22 -5.52 33.53
N GLN A 3 39.46 -4.34 34.11
CA GLN A 3 40.45 -3.37 33.59
C GLN A 3 41.89 -3.91 33.58
N TRP A 4 42.20 -4.87 34.45
CA TRP A 4 43.52 -5.52 34.49
C TRP A 4 43.65 -6.57 33.38
N LEU A 5 42.59 -7.36 33.12
CA LEU A 5 42.54 -8.31 32.01
C LEU A 5 42.68 -7.61 30.64
N GLU A 6 42.08 -6.42 30.49
CA GLU A 6 42.28 -5.56 29.33
C GLU A 6 43.71 -5.06 29.17
N ALA A 7 44.29 -4.51 30.26
CA ALA A 7 45.64 -3.97 30.23
C ALA A 7 46.72 -5.03 29.97
N CYS A 8 46.45 -6.29 30.31
CA CYS A 8 47.36 -7.41 30.10
C CYS A 8 47.15 -8.13 28.75
N GLY A 9 46.19 -7.71 27.91
CA GLY A 9 45.87 -8.40 26.66
C GLY A 9 45.52 -9.87 26.86
N ALA A 10 45.00 -10.22 28.05
CA ALA A 10 44.78 -11.60 28.44
C ALA A 10 43.67 -12.19 27.57
N ASP A 11 44.01 -13.23 26.80
CA ASP A 11 43.04 -13.95 25.99
C ASP A 11 42.12 -14.74 26.93
N LEU A 12 40.93 -14.21 27.17
CA LEU A 12 39.92 -14.87 27.98
C LEU A 12 39.38 -16.05 27.17
N SER A 13 39.87 -17.26 27.46
CA SER A 13 39.42 -18.52 26.86
C SER A 13 38.00 -18.90 27.31
N LEU A 14 37.05 -17.97 27.16
CA LEU A 14 35.65 -18.15 27.52
C LEU A 14 34.95 -18.98 26.44
N ARG A 15 34.12 -19.93 26.86
CA ARG A 15 33.22 -20.62 25.92
C ARG A 15 32.15 -19.63 25.43
N PRO A 16 31.64 -19.75 24.18
CA PRO A 16 30.64 -18.83 23.63
C PRO A 16 29.41 -18.61 24.52
N GLN A 17 28.88 -19.68 25.11
CA GLN A 17 27.72 -19.61 26.01
C GLN A 17 28.03 -18.89 27.33
N GLU A 18 29.26 -19.01 27.83
CA GLU A 18 29.71 -18.32 29.05
C GLU A 18 29.90 -16.83 28.77
N ALA A 19 30.55 -16.50 27.65
CA ALA A 19 30.69 -15.14 27.13
C ALA A 19 29.33 -14.44 26.98
N GLN A 20 28.33 -15.11 26.37
CA GLN A 20 26.97 -14.61 26.26
C GLN A 20 26.33 -14.33 27.63
N ARG A 21 26.39 -15.30 28.56
CA ARG A 21 25.78 -15.16 29.90
C ARG A 21 26.43 -14.05 30.70
N LEU A 22 27.76 -13.92 30.65
CA LEU A 22 28.50 -12.85 31.32
C LEU A 22 28.12 -11.50 30.72
N THR A 23 28.03 -11.40 29.39
CA THR A 23 27.62 -10.18 28.69
C THR A 23 26.21 -9.75 29.11
N GLN A 24 25.26 -10.68 29.18
CA GLN A 24 23.88 -10.37 29.57
C GLN A 24 23.74 -9.98 31.05
N LYS A 25 24.49 -10.62 31.95
CA LYS A 25 24.41 -10.37 33.40
C LYS A 25 25.18 -9.13 33.84
N LEU A 26 26.37 -8.94 33.27
CA LEU A 26 27.30 -7.89 33.69
C LEU A 26 27.32 -6.71 32.72
N GLY A 27 26.55 -6.75 31.63
CA GLY A 27 26.53 -5.76 30.54
C GLY A 27 26.69 -4.30 30.98
N PRO A 28 25.91 -3.78 31.95
CA PRO A 28 26.05 -2.40 32.44
C PRO A 28 27.40 -2.05 33.09
N HIS A 29 28.14 -3.05 33.57
CA HIS A 29 29.37 -2.92 34.36
C HIS A 29 30.64 -3.28 33.58
N LEU A 30 30.53 -3.69 32.31
CA LEU A 30 31.69 -4.17 31.54
C LEU A 30 32.64 -3.06 31.09
N GLY A 31 32.17 -1.83 30.89
CA GLY A 31 33.01 -0.73 30.40
C GLY A 31 33.66 -1.06 29.05
N GLY A 32 34.96 -0.73 28.91
CA GLY A 32 35.75 -1.08 27.73
C GLY A 32 35.81 -2.59 27.46
N SER A 33 35.74 -3.41 28.52
CA SER A 33 35.98 -4.86 28.41
C SER A 33 34.84 -5.60 27.74
N CYS A 34 33.73 -4.90 27.44
CA CYS A 34 32.55 -5.48 26.79
C CYS A 34 32.87 -6.15 25.45
N ARG A 35 33.81 -5.60 24.66
CA ARG A 35 34.22 -6.21 23.38
C ARG A 35 34.91 -7.55 23.59
N LEU A 36 35.89 -7.59 24.50
CA LEU A 36 36.67 -8.81 24.77
C LEU A 36 35.77 -9.93 25.31
N ILE A 37 34.85 -9.60 26.22
CA ILE A 37 33.95 -10.60 26.82
C ILE A 37 32.91 -11.08 25.82
N ALA A 38 32.38 -10.21 24.96
CA ALA A 38 31.38 -10.58 23.97
C ALA A 38 31.97 -11.30 22.74
N ARG A 39 33.27 -11.11 22.45
CA ARG A 39 33.93 -11.62 21.23
C ARG A 39 33.71 -13.13 21.00
N PRO A 40 33.95 -14.05 21.96
CA PRO A 40 33.77 -15.48 21.72
C PRO A 40 32.33 -15.88 21.36
N PHE A 41 31.34 -15.17 21.92
CA PHE A 41 29.94 -15.36 21.55
C PHE A 41 29.65 -14.84 20.13
N LEU A 42 30.21 -13.69 19.77
CA LEU A 42 29.96 -13.06 18.47
C LEU A 42 30.64 -13.80 17.33
N GLU A 43 31.87 -14.29 17.54
CA GLU A 43 32.58 -15.12 16.55
C GLU A 43 31.81 -16.42 16.28
N ASP A 44 31.41 -17.12 17.34
CA ASP A 44 30.58 -18.33 17.23
C ASP A 44 29.23 -18.06 16.56
N ALA A 45 28.59 -16.91 16.87
CA ALA A 45 27.33 -16.53 16.24
C ALA A 45 27.47 -16.06 14.78
N LEU A 46 28.65 -15.59 14.35
CA LEU A 46 28.94 -15.27 12.96
C LEU A 46 29.22 -16.52 12.13
N GLU A 47 29.84 -17.53 12.73
CA GLU A 47 30.10 -18.84 12.14
C GLU A 47 28.83 -19.70 12.07
N ASN A 48 28.05 -19.73 13.15
CA ASN A 48 26.86 -20.58 13.33
C ASN A 48 25.61 -19.74 13.70
N PRO A 49 25.12 -18.84 12.82
CA PRO A 49 24.08 -17.88 13.18
C PRO A 49 22.71 -18.50 13.49
N LEU A 50 22.45 -19.73 13.02
CA LEU A 50 21.20 -20.44 13.28
C LEU A 50 21.11 -21.03 14.69
N ASP A 51 22.23 -21.27 15.36
CA ASP A 51 22.27 -21.79 16.73
C ASP A 51 21.88 -20.73 17.77
N HIS A 52 21.98 -19.45 17.40
CA HIS A 52 21.73 -18.31 18.28
C HIS A 52 20.41 -17.62 17.96
N ALA A 53 19.36 -17.92 18.72
CA ALA A 53 18.04 -17.35 18.50
C ALA A 53 18.03 -15.80 18.57
N GLU A 54 17.21 -15.16 17.74
CA GLU A 54 17.17 -13.68 17.64
C GLU A 54 16.89 -12.98 18.98
N HIS A 55 16.03 -13.57 19.82
CA HIS A 55 15.72 -13.00 21.13
C HIS A 55 16.94 -12.99 22.06
N ILE A 56 17.88 -13.93 21.89
CA ILE A 56 19.15 -13.96 22.61
C ILE A 56 20.05 -12.81 22.13
N ILE A 57 20.20 -12.65 20.83
CA ILE A 57 21.04 -11.60 20.23
C ILE A 57 20.52 -10.21 20.65
N LEU A 58 19.20 -10.01 20.57
CA LEU A 58 18.56 -8.76 21.00
C LEU A 58 18.66 -8.53 22.51
N ALA A 59 18.56 -9.57 23.34
CA ALA A 59 18.77 -9.45 24.78
C ALA A 59 20.22 -9.07 25.12
N THR A 60 21.20 -9.64 24.40
CA THR A 60 22.62 -9.28 24.54
C THR A 60 22.84 -7.82 24.15
N ALA A 61 22.27 -7.36 23.03
CA ALA A 61 22.32 -5.96 22.64
C ALA A 61 21.69 -5.03 23.70
N GLN A 62 20.56 -5.44 24.27
CA GLN A 62 19.89 -4.67 25.33
C GLN A 62 20.74 -4.55 26.60
N ALA A 63 21.44 -5.63 26.98
CA ALA A 63 22.35 -5.61 28.12
C ALA A 63 23.54 -4.66 27.91
N LEU A 64 23.95 -4.46 26.65
CA LEU A 64 25.05 -3.60 26.25
C LEU A 64 24.64 -2.14 25.98
N ARG A 65 23.37 -1.76 26.17
CA ARG A 65 22.84 -0.44 25.79
C ARG A 65 23.59 0.77 26.34
N SER A 66 24.27 0.63 27.48
CA SER A 66 25.04 1.69 28.15
C SER A 66 26.53 1.68 27.80
N GLN A 67 26.99 0.73 26.98
CA GLN A 67 28.41 0.55 26.66
C GLN A 67 28.78 1.32 25.40
N LEU A 68 29.67 2.31 25.54
CA LEU A 68 30.15 3.13 24.43
C LEU A 68 30.90 2.31 23.37
N GLN A 69 31.65 1.30 23.82
CA GLN A 69 32.45 0.44 22.95
C GLN A 69 31.75 -0.86 22.60
N ALA A 70 30.43 -0.97 22.75
CA ALA A 70 29.75 -2.21 22.40
C ALA A 70 29.97 -2.60 20.91
N PRO A 71 30.05 -3.91 20.61
CA PRO A 71 30.27 -4.44 19.26
C PRO A 71 28.99 -4.41 18.40
N TRP A 72 28.46 -3.21 18.16
CA TRP A 72 27.17 -3.02 17.46
C TRP A 72 27.17 -3.57 16.03
N SER A 73 28.26 -3.39 15.28
CA SER A 73 28.39 -3.90 13.91
C SER A 73 28.37 -5.42 13.84
N GLN A 74 29.08 -6.10 14.73
CA GLN A 74 29.09 -7.57 14.81
C GLN A 74 27.70 -8.11 15.18
N LEU A 75 27.01 -7.49 16.15
CA LEU A 75 25.63 -7.87 16.51
C LEU A 75 24.66 -7.69 15.34
N ALA A 76 24.79 -6.60 14.59
CA ALA A 76 24.01 -6.35 13.38
C ALA A 76 24.28 -7.40 12.28
N GLU A 77 25.55 -7.71 12.04
CA GLU A 77 25.96 -8.70 11.05
C GLU A 77 25.44 -10.11 11.41
N VAL A 78 25.50 -10.50 12.68
CA VAL A 78 24.94 -11.78 13.15
C VAL A 78 23.43 -11.86 12.85
N LEU A 79 22.66 -10.80 13.16
CA LEU A 79 21.23 -10.76 12.84
C LEU A 79 20.98 -10.90 11.35
N ARG A 80 21.71 -10.14 10.53
CA ARG A 80 21.58 -10.18 9.06
C ARG A 80 21.92 -11.56 8.49
N ARG A 81 23.08 -12.15 8.87
CA ARG A 81 23.49 -13.49 8.45
C ARG A 81 22.45 -14.54 8.85
N ARG A 82 21.92 -14.44 10.07
CA ARG A 82 20.85 -15.31 10.54
C ARG A 82 19.63 -15.20 9.64
N TRP A 83 19.21 -14.00 9.27
CA TRP A 83 18.06 -13.82 8.38
C TRP A 83 18.30 -14.44 7.00
N THR A 84 19.48 -14.24 6.42
CA THR A 84 19.85 -14.84 5.13
C THR A 84 19.81 -16.38 5.17
N GLN A 85 20.22 -16.99 6.27
CA GLN A 85 20.29 -18.45 6.41
C GLN A 85 19.00 -19.09 6.94
N THR A 86 18.05 -18.29 7.46
CA THR A 86 16.81 -18.82 8.04
C THR A 86 15.85 -19.25 6.92
N PRO A 87 15.24 -20.45 6.99
CA PRO A 87 14.26 -20.88 6.01
C PRO A 87 13.11 -19.87 5.83
N PRO A 88 12.61 -19.62 4.60
CA PRO A 88 11.69 -18.51 4.32
C PRO A 88 10.43 -18.48 5.19
N ALA A 89 9.83 -19.64 5.48
CA ALA A 89 8.63 -19.72 6.33
C ALA A 89 8.91 -19.27 7.77
N SER A 90 10.01 -19.73 8.36
CA SER A 90 10.44 -19.36 9.71
C SER A 90 10.84 -17.89 9.78
N LEU A 91 11.54 -17.41 8.74
CA LEU A 91 11.93 -16.01 8.62
C LEU A 91 10.69 -15.11 8.57
N ALA A 92 9.70 -15.46 7.75
CA ALA A 92 8.48 -14.69 7.60
C ALA A 92 7.70 -14.57 8.92
N ALA A 93 7.57 -15.68 9.67
CA ALA A 93 6.94 -15.67 10.98
C ALA A 93 7.68 -14.75 11.97
N SER A 94 9.02 -14.72 11.93
CA SER A 94 9.78 -13.79 12.76
C SER A 94 9.56 -12.32 12.33
N MET A 95 9.60 -12.05 11.02
CA MET A 95 9.50 -10.69 10.49
C MET A 95 8.14 -10.02 10.77
N GLN A 96 7.07 -10.79 10.94
CA GLN A 96 5.78 -10.26 11.37
C GLN A 96 5.83 -9.54 12.72
N VAL A 97 6.67 -9.98 13.66
CA VAL A 97 6.79 -9.40 15.00
C VAL A 97 8.05 -8.56 15.19
N MET A 98 9.02 -8.66 14.28
CA MET A 98 10.33 -8.01 14.38
C MET A 98 10.28 -6.48 14.52
N PRO A 99 9.36 -5.73 13.88
CA PRO A 99 9.28 -4.28 14.07
C PRO A 99 9.17 -3.87 15.54
N ARG A 100 8.35 -4.59 16.33
CA ARG A 100 8.17 -4.28 17.76
C ARG A 100 9.45 -4.54 18.56
N LYS A 101 10.15 -5.62 18.24
CA LYS A 101 11.40 -6.01 18.91
C LYS A 101 12.52 -5.01 18.62
N LEU A 102 12.67 -4.61 17.35
CA LEU A 102 13.70 -3.67 16.93
C LEU A 102 13.43 -2.24 17.38
N VAL A 103 12.17 -1.78 17.41
CA VAL A 103 11.84 -0.45 17.97
C VAL A 103 12.24 -0.33 19.44
N ALA A 104 12.17 -1.44 20.20
CA ALA A 104 12.61 -1.49 21.59
C ALA A 104 14.14 -1.65 21.76
N ALA A 105 14.88 -1.93 20.67
CA ALA A 105 16.30 -2.15 20.71
C ALA A 105 17.10 -0.84 20.77
N PRO A 106 18.36 -0.87 21.27
CA PRO A 106 19.23 0.30 21.33
C PRO A 106 19.38 0.98 19.97
N ASN A 107 19.41 2.32 19.94
CA ASN A 107 19.53 3.07 18.69
C ASN A 107 20.83 2.74 17.93
N ALA A 108 21.93 2.55 18.66
CA ALA A 108 23.21 2.15 18.08
C ALA A 108 23.13 0.82 17.33
N LEU A 109 22.39 -0.17 17.86
CA LEU A 109 22.14 -1.42 17.14
C LEU A 109 21.29 -1.17 15.89
N ARG A 110 20.22 -0.37 15.99
CA ARG A 110 19.36 -0.06 14.84
C ARG A 110 20.12 0.61 13.69
N GLN A 111 21.03 1.53 14.01
CA GLN A 111 21.90 2.19 13.04
C GLN A 111 22.93 1.22 12.44
N ALA A 112 23.61 0.42 13.27
CA ALA A 112 24.55 -0.58 12.78
C ALA A 112 23.87 -1.66 11.91
N LEU A 113 22.63 -2.03 12.24
CA LEU A 113 21.82 -2.95 11.46
C LEU A 113 21.42 -2.38 10.11
N LEU A 114 21.09 -1.08 10.06
CA LEU A 114 20.81 -0.40 8.80
C LEU A 114 22.05 -0.45 7.89
N ALA A 115 23.20 0.02 8.39
CA ALA A 115 24.47 -0.02 7.63
C ALA A 115 24.81 -1.44 7.15
N SER A 116 24.65 -2.45 8.00
CA SER A 116 24.90 -3.84 7.60
C SER A 116 23.93 -4.33 6.51
N CYS A 117 22.69 -3.85 6.50
CA CYS A 117 21.72 -4.19 5.47
C CYS A 117 21.95 -3.41 4.16
N GLU A 118 22.50 -2.19 4.22
CA GLU A 118 22.93 -1.44 3.04
C GLU A 118 24.13 -2.12 2.36
N GLU A 119 25.10 -2.60 3.15
CA GLU A 119 26.22 -3.41 2.66
C GLU A 119 25.79 -4.74 2.01
N ASN A 120 24.68 -5.33 2.48
CA ASN A 120 24.16 -6.59 1.94
C ASN A 120 22.63 -6.65 2.00
N PRO A 121 21.96 -6.10 0.97
CA PRO A 121 20.51 -5.87 0.97
C PRO A 121 19.68 -7.11 0.62
N PHE A 122 20.31 -8.25 0.34
CA PHE A 122 19.67 -9.44 -0.23
C PHE A 122 19.23 -10.47 0.81
N ALA A 123 19.17 -10.11 2.10
CA ALA A 123 18.80 -11.08 3.14
C ALA A 123 17.40 -11.70 2.97
N PHE A 124 16.47 -11.00 2.31
CA PHE A 124 15.12 -11.51 1.99
C PHE A 124 14.98 -12.00 0.54
N GLN A 125 16.07 -12.07 -0.22
CA GLN A 125 16.04 -12.41 -1.64
C GLN A 125 15.45 -13.79 -1.92
N GLU A 126 15.49 -14.76 -1.01
CA GLU A 126 14.85 -16.06 -1.26
C GLU A 126 13.39 -16.14 -0.78
N MET A 127 12.82 -15.02 -0.33
CA MET A 127 11.47 -15.02 0.23
C MET A 127 10.38 -15.13 -0.85
N PRO A 128 9.48 -16.14 -0.77
CA PRO A 128 8.34 -16.25 -1.67
C PRO A 128 7.37 -15.08 -1.55
N LEU A 129 6.70 -14.77 -2.66
CA LEU A 129 5.66 -13.74 -2.76
C LEU A 129 4.62 -13.82 -1.62
N GLN A 130 4.08 -15.01 -1.34
CA GLN A 130 3.04 -15.19 -0.32
C GLN A 130 3.51 -14.73 1.07
N HIS A 131 4.78 -14.99 1.40
CA HIS A 131 5.38 -14.60 2.66
C HIS A 131 5.64 -13.09 2.72
N LEU A 132 6.15 -12.49 1.64
CA LEU A 132 6.33 -11.04 1.54
C LEU A 132 5.00 -10.28 1.71
N CYS A 133 3.93 -10.76 1.07
CA CYS A 133 2.59 -10.18 1.22
C CYS A 133 2.07 -10.32 2.66
N ALA A 134 2.22 -11.49 3.29
CA ALA A 134 1.78 -11.71 4.66
C ALA A 134 2.51 -10.78 5.66
N ILE A 135 3.81 -10.56 5.46
CA ILE A 135 4.60 -9.61 6.26
C ILE A 135 4.07 -8.18 6.07
N LEU A 136 3.87 -7.74 4.82
CA LEU A 136 3.36 -6.40 4.50
C LEU A 136 1.99 -6.14 5.14
N GLU A 137 1.10 -7.12 5.07
CA GLU A 137 -0.23 -7.05 5.68
C GLU A 137 -0.17 -6.95 7.21
N GLU A 138 0.73 -7.68 7.85
CA GLU A 138 0.89 -7.61 9.30
C GLU A 138 1.54 -6.29 9.75
N TRP A 139 2.51 -5.79 8.98
CA TRP A 139 3.11 -4.48 9.23
C TRP A 139 2.12 -3.33 9.04
N GLN A 140 1.16 -3.44 8.12
CA GLN A 140 0.11 -2.43 7.96
C GLN A 140 -0.80 -2.33 9.19
N LYS A 141 -1.01 -3.44 9.91
CA LYS A 141 -1.81 -3.49 11.16
C LYS A 141 -1.02 -3.01 12.37
N CYS A 142 0.32 -3.06 12.31
CA CYS A 142 1.18 -2.62 13.39
C CYS A 142 0.98 -1.13 13.69
N ARG A 143 0.95 -0.79 14.99
CA ARG A 143 0.93 0.61 15.47
C ARG A 143 2.32 1.23 15.56
N VAL A 144 3.36 0.39 15.56
CA VAL A 144 4.76 0.82 15.58
C VAL A 144 5.27 1.04 14.16
N PRO A 145 6.17 2.02 13.95
CA PRO A 145 6.82 2.19 12.65
C PRO A 145 7.71 0.97 12.35
N VAL A 146 7.77 0.57 11.08
CA VAL A 146 8.69 -0.48 10.64
C VAL A 146 10.10 0.12 10.62
N PRO A 147 11.11 -0.48 11.28
CA PRO A 147 12.49 -0.01 11.21
C PRO A 147 13.04 0.02 9.78
N LEU A 148 13.89 1.00 9.46
CA LEU A 148 14.43 1.22 8.12
C LEU A 148 15.15 0.00 7.53
N ALA A 149 15.99 -0.66 8.31
CA ALA A 149 16.67 -1.88 7.88
C ALA A 149 15.70 -2.96 7.36
N LEU A 150 14.56 -3.17 8.04
CA LEU A 150 13.55 -4.13 7.60
C LEU A 150 12.80 -3.67 6.35
N ARG A 151 12.58 -2.35 6.22
CA ARG A 151 11.96 -1.80 5.01
C ARG A 151 12.87 -2.01 3.81
N LEU A 152 14.15 -1.65 3.93
CA LEU A 152 15.15 -1.84 2.88
C LEU A 152 15.14 -3.28 2.35
N LEU A 153 15.34 -4.27 3.24
CA LEU A 153 15.35 -5.69 2.88
C LEU A 153 14.04 -6.13 2.21
N TRP A 154 12.89 -5.64 2.71
CA TRP A 154 11.59 -5.97 2.11
C TRP A 154 11.41 -5.33 0.73
N LEU A 155 11.81 -4.06 0.55
CA LEU A 155 11.69 -3.35 -0.73
C LEU A 155 12.49 -4.04 -1.83
N VAL A 156 13.74 -4.41 -1.52
CA VAL A 156 14.65 -5.13 -2.42
C VAL A 156 14.04 -6.49 -2.82
N ALA A 157 13.51 -7.24 -1.86
CA ALA A 157 12.87 -8.53 -2.13
C ALA A 157 11.53 -8.40 -2.89
N ALA A 158 10.80 -7.30 -2.68
CA ALA A 158 9.49 -7.06 -3.28
C ALA A 158 9.58 -6.64 -4.76
N ASP A 159 10.63 -5.94 -5.18
CA ASP A 159 10.75 -5.36 -6.53
C ASP A 159 10.47 -6.39 -7.65
N ARG A 160 11.09 -7.56 -7.55
CA ARG A 160 10.92 -8.67 -8.53
C ARG A 160 9.51 -9.24 -8.60
N HIS A 161 8.66 -8.93 -7.61
CA HIS A 161 7.31 -9.47 -7.50
C HIS A 161 6.21 -8.44 -7.71
N VAL A 162 6.55 -7.17 -7.91
CA VAL A 162 5.58 -6.06 -8.02
C VAL A 162 4.47 -6.34 -9.03
N LEU A 163 4.81 -6.91 -10.20
CA LEU A 163 3.83 -7.25 -11.24
C LEU A 163 2.78 -8.28 -10.82
N ARG A 164 3.05 -9.04 -9.75
CA ARG A 164 2.16 -10.08 -9.23
C ARG A 164 1.31 -9.59 -8.05
N PHE A 165 1.48 -8.35 -7.61
CA PHE A 165 0.69 -7.78 -6.53
C PHE A 165 -0.74 -7.48 -6.97
N THR A 166 -1.68 -7.66 -6.04
CA THR A 166 -3.02 -7.07 -6.18
C THR A 166 -2.93 -5.54 -6.05
N SER A 167 -3.95 -4.82 -6.54
CA SER A 167 -4.02 -3.35 -6.43
C SER A 167 -3.81 -2.87 -4.99
N ARG A 168 -4.39 -3.58 -4.01
CA ARG A 168 -4.23 -3.30 -2.59
C ARG A 168 -2.78 -3.52 -2.11
N GLN A 169 -2.17 -4.64 -2.49
CA GLN A 169 -0.79 -4.96 -2.10
C GLN A 169 0.20 -3.95 -2.70
N LEU A 170 0.00 -3.55 -3.96
CA LEU A 170 0.79 -2.49 -4.60
C LEU A 170 0.71 -1.19 -3.81
N VAL A 171 -0.49 -0.70 -3.51
CA VAL A 171 -0.66 0.56 -2.75
C VAL A 171 -0.03 0.45 -1.35
N MET A 172 -0.12 -0.71 -0.71
CA MET A 172 0.57 -0.95 0.58
C MET A 172 2.08 -0.91 0.44
N ALA A 173 2.64 -1.50 -0.62
CA ALA A 173 4.06 -1.51 -0.91
C ALA A 173 4.58 -0.10 -1.21
N CYS A 174 3.89 0.65 -2.08
CA CYS A 174 4.23 2.04 -2.41
C CYS A 174 4.17 2.94 -1.18
N ARG A 175 3.19 2.72 -0.27
CA ARG A 175 3.14 3.44 1.01
C ARG A 175 4.35 3.17 1.91
N LEU A 176 4.91 1.98 1.84
CA LEU A 176 6.12 1.62 2.59
C LEU A 176 7.36 2.28 1.96
N ALA A 177 7.44 2.29 0.63
CA ALA A 177 8.53 2.87 -0.15
C ALA A 177 8.56 4.41 -0.10
N SER A 178 7.39 5.07 -0.05
CA SER A 178 7.26 6.53 -0.03
C SER A 178 7.30 7.16 1.37
N ALA A 179 7.68 6.41 2.40
CA ALA A 179 7.80 6.98 3.74
C ALA A 179 9.04 7.90 3.82
N GLU A 180 8.92 9.04 4.52
CA GLU A 180 9.94 10.10 4.53
C GLU A 180 11.33 9.59 4.92
N ASP A 181 11.39 8.73 5.93
CA ASP A 181 12.60 8.13 6.47
C ASP A 181 13.31 7.16 5.51
N VAL A 182 12.65 6.79 4.40
CA VAL A 182 13.21 5.90 3.37
C VAL A 182 13.99 6.70 2.33
N GLN A 183 13.79 8.02 2.21
CA GLN A 183 14.42 8.86 1.18
C GLN A 183 15.95 8.90 1.28
N ASP A 184 16.49 8.68 2.47
CA ASP A 184 17.93 8.72 2.75
C ASP A 184 18.61 7.35 2.64
N LEU A 185 17.90 6.30 2.16
CA LEU A 185 18.46 4.95 2.04
C LEU A 185 19.32 4.80 0.78
N GLU A 186 20.49 4.17 0.96
CA GLU A 186 21.30 3.69 -0.15
C GLU A 186 20.69 2.39 -0.69
N LEU A 187 20.04 2.46 -1.85
CA LEU A 187 19.53 1.29 -2.54
C LEU A 187 20.64 0.64 -3.38
N PRO A 188 20.66 -0.70 -3.49
CA PRO A 188 21.60 -1.40 -4.36
C PRO A 188 21.53 -0.90 -5.81
N GLU A 189 22.67 -0.85 -6.51
CA GLU A 189 22.77 -0.32 -7.88
C GLU A 189 21.83 -1.02 -8.89
N GLU A 190 21.45 -2.28 -8.62
CA GLU A 190 20.48 -3.00 -9.44
C GLU A 190 19.05 -2.42 -9.35
N MET A 191 18.75 -1.65 -8.31
CA MET A 191 17.52 -0.87 -8.18
C MET A 191 17.76 0.51 -8.81
N THR A 192 17.28 0.70 -10.03
CA THR A 192 17.61 1.84 -10.91
C THR A 192 16.97 3.18 -10.50
N SER A 193 16.58 3.35 -9.22
CA SER A 193 15.83 4.53 -8.79
C SER A 193 15.89 4.83 -7.30
N ASP A 194 15.86 6.12 -6.98
CA ASP A 194 15.69 6.62 -5.62
C ASP A 194 14.36 6.11 -5.00
N PRO A 195 14.27 5.89 -3.68
CA PRO A 195 13.07 5.36 -3.02
C PRO A 195 11.72 6.06 -3.33
N PRO A 196 11.62 7.41 -3.42
CA PRO A 196 10.38 8.06 -3.80
C PRO A 196 10.02 7.85 -5.28
N THR A 197 11.00 7.62 -6.16
CA THR A 197 10.76 7.28 -7.57
C THR A 197 10.46 5.79 -7.75
N LEU A 198 11.02 4.92 -6.90
CA LEU A 198 10.73 3.48 -6.88
C LEU A 198 9.23 3.19 -6.76
N ALA A 199 8.54 3.86 -5.84
CA ALA A 199 7.10 3.68 -5.64
C ALA A 199 6.27 3.99 -6.90
N LEU A 200 6.69 5.01 -7.66
CA LEU A 200 6.03 5.41 -8.91
C LEU A 200 6.40 4.48 -10.07
N GLN A 201 7.66 4.04 -10.15
CA GLN A 201 8.10 3.06 -11.13
C GLN A 201 7.41 1.70 -10.95
N TRP A 202 7.20 1.27 -9.70
CA TRP A 202 6.39 0.09 -9.41
C TRP A 202 4.96 0.25 -9.92
N PHE A 203 4.38 1.43 -9.74
CA PHE A 203 3.07 1.76 -10.28
C PHE A 203 3.04 1.70 -11.80
N ASP A 204 4.02 2.30 -12.49
CA ASP A 204 4.14 2.29 -13.94
C ASP A 204 4.27 0.85 -14.48
N ARG A 205 5.25 0.09 -13.98
CA ARG A 205 5.48 -1.33 -14.35
C ARG A 205 4.22 -2.17 -14.17
N TRP A 206 3.53 -1.99 -13.04
CA TRP A 206 2.30 -2.72 -12.74
C TRP A 206 1.14 -2.31 -13.65
N LEU A 207 0.97 -1.02 -13.94
CA LEU A 207 -0.07 -0.52 -14.84
C LEU A 207 0.13 -1.08 -16.25
N ASP A 208 1.36 -1.04 -16.78
CA ASP A 208 1.68 -1.60 -18.11
C ASP A 208 1.30 -3.09 -18.19
N SER A 209 1.63 -3.86 -17.15
CA SER A 209 1.30 -5.28 -17.08
C SER A 209 -0.21 -5.54 -16.98
N VAL A 210 -0.94 -4.71 -16.24
CA VAL A 210 -2.38 -4.90 -15.99
C VAL A 210 -3.21 -4.50 -17.20
N LEU A 211 -2.81 -3.44 -17.92
CA LEU A 211 -3.51 -2.98 -19.12
C LEU A 211 -3.33 -3.90 -20.33
N ALA A 212 -2.32 -4.78 -20.30
CA ALA A 212 -2.20 -5.88 -21.25
C ALA A 212 -3.29 -6.97 -21.06
N ASN A 213 -4.04 -6.94 -19.94
CA ASN A 213 -5.11 -7.88 -19.62
C ASN A 213 -6.49 -7.30 -19.98
N LEU A 214 -7.39 -8.15 -20.47
CA LEU A 214 -8.80 -7.80 -20.76
C LEU A 214 -9.52 -7.19 -19.56
N PHE A 215 -9.21 -7.64 -18.33
CA PHE A 215 -9.81 -7.11 -17.11
C PHE A 215 -9.00 -5.94 -16.50
N GLY A 216 -8.03 -5.39 -17.22
CA GLY A 216 -7.08 -4.38 -16.72
C GLY A 216 -7.75 -3.17 -16.08
N TRP A 217 -8.85 -2.70 -16.67
CA TRP A 217 -9.59 -1.55 -16.16
C TRP A 217 -10.19 -1.76 -14.76
N ALA A 218 -10.59 -2.99 -14.42
CA ALA A 218 -11.11 -3.29 -13.09
C ALA A 218 -10.02 -3.12 -12.02
N PHE A 219 -8.81 -3.60 -12.32
CA PHE A 219 -7.64 -3.45 -11.46
C PHE A 219 -7.22 -1.98 -11.32
N CYS A 220 -7.23 -1.19 -12.41
CA CYS A 220 -6.97 0.25 -12.37
C CYS A 220 -7.96 0.99 -11.46
N ARG A 221 -9.25 0.65 -11.55
CA ARG A 221 -10.29 1.22 -10.69
C ARG A 221 -10.07 0.86 -9.22
N GLU A 222 -9.72 -0.39 -8.93
CA GLU A 222 -9.41 -0.82 -7.56
C GLU A 222 -8.17 -0.09 -7.02
N ALA A 223 -7.12 0.03 -7.83
CA ALA A 223 -5.90 0.76 -7.46
C ALA A 223 -6.22 2.24 -7.17
N LEU A 224 -6.99 2.90 -8.03
CA LEU A 224 -7.41 4.29 -7.81
C LEU A 224 -8.18 4.46 -6.50
N ARG A 225 -9.08 3.53 -6.15
CA ARG A 225 -9.82 3.59 -4.88
C ARG A 225 -8.91 3.45 -3.67
N GLU A 226 -7.94 2.54 -3.73
CA GLU A 226 -6.95 2.34 -2.69
C GLU A 226 -6.04 3.58 -2.55
N VAL A 227 -5.61 4.19 -3.66
CA VAL A 227 -4.83 5.44 -3.65
C VAL A 227 -5.65 6.61 -3.09
N LEU A 228 -6.91 6.77 -3.48
CA LEU A 228 -7.81 7.78 -2.91
C LEU A 228 -8.06 7.55 -1.39
N ALA A 229 -8.10 6.30 -0.94
CA ALA A 229 -8.17 5.97 0.48
C ALA A 229 -6.87 6.34 1.20
N TRP A 230 -5.72 6.13 0.55
CA TRP A 230 -4.42 6.57 1.05
C TRP A 230 -4.33 8.10 1.18
N GLN A 231 -4.69 8.87 0.16
CA GLN A 231 -4.74 10.35 0.23
C GLN A 231 -5.62 10.83 1.40
N ARG A 232 -6.82 10.28 1.54
CA ARG A 232 -7.72 10.58 2.67
C ARG A 232 -7.09 10.27 4.03
N ARG A 233 -6.33 9.17 4.13
CA ARG A 233 -5.58 8.82 5.34
C ARG A 233 -4.46 9.81 5.63
N CYS A 234 -3.69 10.24 4.61
CA CYS A 234 -2.64 11.25 4.77
C CYS A 234 -3.22 12.58 5.26
N ARG A 235 -4.28 13.08 4.63
CA ARG A 235 -4.99 14.30 5.04
C ARG A 235 -5.46 14.23 6.50
N ARG A 236 -6.10 13.13 6.90
CA ARG A 236 -6.57 12.92 8.29
C ARG A 236 -5.42 12.90 9.31
N ARG A 237 -4.25 12.43 8.91
CA ARG A 237 -3.07 12.29 9.78
C ARG A 237 -2.06 13.43 9.62
N LYS A 238 -2.34 14.42 8.76
CA LYS A 238 -1.42 15.51 8.39
C LYS A 238 -0.05 14.99 7.92
N LEU A 239 -0.06 13.88 7.17
CA LEU A 239 1.13 13.33 6.52
C LEU A 239 1.23 13.88 5.09
N PRO A 240 2.43 13.95 4.49
CA PRO A 240 2.56 14.26 3.08
C PRO A 240 1.77 13.28 2.22
N ASP A 241 1.12 13.79 1.18
CA ASP A 241 0.32 13.01 0.24
C ASP A 241 0.86 13.10 -1.20
N GLN A 242 2.03 13.70 -1.43
CA GLN A 242 2.64 13.88 -2.75
C GLN A 242 2.76 12.57 -3.54
N ALA A 243 3.29 11.51 -2.92
CA ALA A 243 3.40 10.20 -3.58
C ALA A 243 2.03 9.60 -3.91
N ALA A 244 1.03 9.82 -3.06
CA ALA A 244 -0.34 9.37 -3.30
C ALA A 244 -1.02 10.16 -4.42
N GLN A 245 -0.73 11.46 -4.52
CA GLN A 245 -1.19 12.32 -5.62
C GLN A 245 -0.54 11.90 -6.94
N ALA A 246 0.78 11.69 -6.95
CA ALA A 246 1.52 11.23 -8.12
C ALA A 246 1.06 9.85 -8.59
N ALA A 247 0.85 8.88 -7.69
CA ALA A 247 0.31 7.56 -8.04
C ALA A 247 -1.09 7.65 -8.68
N ALA A 248 -1.97 8.53 -8.16
CA ALA A 248 -3.27 8.75 -8.76
C ALA A 248 -3.17 9.40 -10.15
N ALA A 249 -2.24 10.34 -10.31
CA ALA A 249 -1.97 10.99 -11.60
C ALA A 249 -1.49 9.99 -12.67
N LYS A 250 -0.74 8.95 -12.29
CA LYS A 250 -0.35 7.87 -13.22
C LYS A 250 -1.55 7.11 -13.78
N VAL A 251 -2.51 6.74 -12.92
CA VAL A 251 -3.75 6.08 -13.38
C VAL A 251 -4.54 7.00 -14.31
N LEU A 252 -4.60 8.29 -14.00
CA LEU A 252 -5.26 9.29 -14.84
C LEU A 252 -4.56 9.42 -16.20
N GLN A 253 -3.24 9.53 -16.24
CA GLN A 253 -2.45 9.67 -17.46
C GLN A 253 -2.72 8.52 -18.43
N VAL A 254 -2.65 7.28 -17.94
CA VAL A 254 -2.96 6.07 -18.70
C VAL A 254 -4.37 6.15 -19.33
N VAL A 255 -5.36 6.58 -18.56
CA VAL A 255 -6.75 6.69 -19.05
C VAL A 255 -6.84 7.75 -20.14
N VAL A 256 -6.20 8.91 -19.97
CA VAL A 256 -6.18 9.98 -20.99
C VAL A 256 -5.49 9.53 -22.28
N GLU A 257 -4.34 8.88 -22.17
CA GLU A 257 -3.61 8.34 -23.34
C GLU A 257 -4.49 7.38 -24.12
N ARG A 258 -5.19 6.47 -23.43
CA ARG A 258 -6.11 5.51 -24.06
C ARG A 258 -7.38 6.14 -24.64
N LEU A 259 -7.88 7.23 -24.06
CA LEU A 259 -9.01 7.99 -24.62
C LEU A 259 -8.62 8.78 -25.89
N GLY A 260 -7.37 9.22 -25.97
CA GLY A 260 -6.84 10.05 -27.06
C GLY A 260 -6.43 9.29 -28.33
N THR A 261 -6.18 7.98 -28.23
CA THR A 261 -5.82 7.14 -29.38
C THR A 261 -7.05 6.75 -30.21
N GLU A 262 -7.21 7.36 -31.39
CA GLU A 262 -8.32 7.06 -32.31
C GLU A 262 -8.28 5.61 -32.87
N GLU A 263 -7.08 5.03 -32.98
CA GLU A 263 -6.84 3.71 -33.58
C GLU A 263 -7.34 2.54 -32.70
N LEU A 264 -7.48 2.75 -31.38
CA LEU A 264 -7.92 1.72 -30.43
C LEU A 264 -9.44 1.70 -30.20
N ARG A 265 -10.20 2.62 -30.83
CA ARG A 265 -11.67 2.67 -30.74
C ARG A 265 -12.38 1.50 -31.45
N LYS A 266 -11.64 0.67 -32.19
CA LYS A 266 -12.22 -0.44 -32.96
C LYS A 266 -12.13 -1.80 -32.26
N ASP A 267 -11.11 -2.04 -31.43
CA ASP A 267 -10.81 -3.39 -30.93
C ASP A 267 -10.38 -3.51 -29.44
N LEU A 268 -10.58 -2.49 -28.59
CA LEU A 268 -10.34 -2.58 -27.14
C LEU A 268 -11.55 -2.16 -26.31
N ASP A 269 -11.76 -2.87 -25.20
CA ASP A 269 -12.75 -2.57 -24.16
C ASP A 269 -12.72 -1.08 -23.79
N GLU A 270 -13.81 -0.36 -24.08
CA GLU A 270 -13.97 1.05 -23.75
C GLU A 270 -13.70 1.25 -22.24
N VAL A 271 -12.91 2.28 -21.90
CA VAL A 271 -12.66 2.67 -20.49
C VAL A 271 -13.97 2.67 -19.69
N PRO A 272 -14.13 1.94 -18.57
CA PRO A 272 -15.41 1.89 -17.88
C PRO A 272 -15.88 3.26 -17.37
N THR A 273 -17.17 3.55 -17.51
CA THR A 273 -17.78 4.81 -17.05
C THR A 273 -17.53 5.05 -15.56
N GLU A 274 -17.53 3.99 -14.75
CA GLU A 274 -17.26 4.08 -13.32
C GLU A 274 -15.83 4.50 -13.01
N LEU A 275 -14.86 4.14 -13.85
CA LEU A 275 -13.47 4.58 -13.68
C LEU A 275 -13.33 6.07 -13.95
N LEU A 276 -13.99 6.57 -15.01
CA LEU A 276 -14.03 8.00 -15.32
C LEU A 276 -14.67 8.82 -14.19
N LEU A 277 -15.73 8.29 -13.57
CA LEU A 277 -16.36 8.92 -12.40
C LEU A 277 -15.45 8.92 -11.16
N ASP A 278 -14.72 7.83 -10.91
CA ASP A 278 -13.77 7.74 -9.81
C ASP A 278 -12.57 8.69 -10.05
N LEU A 279 -12.14 8.91 -11.31
CA LEU A 279 -11.07 9.86 -11.68
C LEU A 279 -11.45 11.32 -11.45
N LEU A 280 -12.72 11.67 -11.67
CA LEU A 280 -13.21 13.03 -11.40
C LEU A 280 -13.26 13.38 -9.91
N ALA A 281 -13.07 12.40 -9.02
CA ALA A 281 -12.85 12.67 -7.61
C ALA A 281 -11.41 13.14 -7.30
N LEU A 282 -10.50 13.11 -8.28
CA LEU A 282 -9.15 13.64 -8.14
C LEU A 282 -9.17 15.16 -8.24
N GLU A 283 -8.96 15.82 -7.10
CA GLU A 283 -8.76 17.25 -7.02
C GLU A 283 -7.51 17.66 -7.84
N ALA A 284 -7.61 18.75 -8.62
CA ALA A 284 -6.51 19.39 -9.33
C ALA A 284 -5.90 18.59 -10.50
N SER A 285 -6.70 17.75 -11.16
CA SER A 285 -6.24 17.02 -12.35
C SER A 285 -6.02 17.90 -13.60
N GLY A 286 -6.63 19.09 -13.65
CA GLY A 286 -6.63 19.96 -14.84
C GLY A 286 -7.34 19.37 -16.07
N LEU A 287 -7.93 18.18 -15.92
CA LEU A 287 -8.56 17.39 -16.98
C LEU A 287 -10.06 17.18 -16.74
N GLU A 288 -10.60 17.86 -15.72
CA GLU A 288 -11.98 17.78 -15.27
C GLU A 288 -12.95 18.03 -16.44
N ASP A 289 -12.75 19.11 -17.19
CA ASP A 289 -13.62 19.47 -18.31
C ASP A 289 -13.64 18.40 -19.41
N LYS A 290 -12.47 17.86 -19.78
CA LYS A 290 -12.37 16.80 -20.81
C LYS A 290 -13.01 15.49 -20.35
N LEU A 291 -12.81 15.11 -19.09
CA LEU A 291 -13.43 13.92 -18.51
C LEU A 291 -14.95 14.08 -18.37
N ILE A 292 -15.41 15.26 -17.97
CA ILE A 292 -16.84 15.63 -17.91
C ILE A 292 -17.46 15.57 -19.31
N GLU A 293 -16.79 16.10 -20.32
CA GLU A 293 -17.26 16.06 -21.70
C GLU A 293 -17.35 14.61 -22.22
N GLU A 294 -16.32 13.80 -22.01
CA GLU A 294 -16.30 12.39 -22.39
C GLU A 294 -17.42 11.59 -21.70
N LEU A 295 -17.59 11.78 -20.39
CA LEU A 295 -18.67 11.15 -19.64
C LEU A 295 -20.04 11.58 -20.13
N THR A 296 -20.23 12.88 -20.39
CA THR A 296 -21.48 13.41 -20.93
C THR A 296 -21.79 12.76 -22.27
N ARG A 297 -20.78 12.66 -23.16
CA ARG A 297 -20.92 12.01 -24.47
C ARG A 297 -21.27 10.53 -24.37
N ARG A 298 -20.63 9.79 -23.45
CA ARG A 298 -20.89 8.35 -23.25
C ARG A 298 -22.27 8.10 -22.67
N VAL A 299 -22.66 8.88 -21.66
CA VAL A 299 -23.99 8.79 -21.07
C VAL A 299 -25.05 9.13 -22.12
N GLN A 300 -24.84 10.17 -22.95
CA GLN A 300 -25.74 10.48 -24.07
C GLN A 300 -25.80 9.34 -25.11
N ARG A 301 -24.66 8.76 -25.52
CA ARG A 301 -24.63 7.63 -26.46
C ARG A 301 -25.32 6.38 -25.91
N ALA A 302 -25.11 6.06 -24.63
CA ALA A 302 -25.75 4.94 -23.97
C ALA A 302 -27.27 5.13 -23.91
N LEU A 303 -27.73 6.36 -23.69
CA LEU A 303 -29.15 6.70 -23.70
C LEU A 303 -29.76 6.74 -25.11
N GLN A 304 -28.97 6.95 -26.16
CA GLN A 304 -29.41 6.92 -27.56
C GLN A 304 -29.45 5.51 -28.16
N LYS A 305 -28.56 4.61 -27.73
CA LYS A 305 -28.57 3.20 -28.13
C LYS A 305 -29.50 2.46 -27.18
N ASP A 306 -30.67 2.03 -27.66
CA ASP A 306 -31.75 1.29 -26.96
C ASP A 306 -31.35 0.01 -26.15
N LYS A 307 -30.06 -0.26 -25.95
CA LYS A 307 -29.53 -1.49 -25.34
C LYS A 307 -28.61 -1.27 -24.13
N ALA A 308 -28.02 -0.08 -23.94
CA ALA A 308 -27.06 0.15 -22.85
C ALA A 308 -27.68 0.98 -21.72
N VAL A 309 -28.21 0.29 -20.72
CA VAL A 309 -28.82 0.92 -19.55
C VAL A 309 -27.73 1.38 -18.58
N VAL A 310 -27.64 2.68 -18.31
CA VAL A 310 -26.75 3.21 -17.27
C VAL A 310 -27.19 2.64 -15.91
N PRO A 311 -26.31 2.01 -15.12
CA PRO A 311 -26.70 1.42 -13.84
C PRO A 311 -27.44 2.43 -12.94
N MET A 312 -28.55 2.02 -12.34
CA MET A 312 -29.43 2.89 -11.55
C MET A 312 -28.70 3.75 -10.52
N ALA A 313 -27.78 3.18 -9.76
CA ALA A 313 -27.00 3.91 -8.76
C ALA A 313 -26.16 5.04 -9.37
N THR A 314 -25.57 4.79 -10.55
CA THR A 314 -24.80 5.77 -11.31
C THR A 314 -25.71 6.86 -11.86
N ALA A 315 -26.84 6.48 -12.48
CA ALA A 315 -27.82 7.43 -13.02
C ALA A 315 -28.37 8.36 -11.94
N VAL A 316 -28.73 7.83 -10.76
CA VAL A 316 -29.19 8.63 -9.62
C VAL A 316 -28.12 9.58 -9.14
N ARG A 317 -26.86 9.13 -9.02
CA ARG A 317 -25.76 10.01 -8.61
C ARG A 317 -25.55 11.17 -9.58
N ILE A 318 -25.63 10.93 -10.90
CA ILE A 318 -25.50 11.97 -11.93
C ILE A 318 -26.66 12.96 -11.84
N ALA A 319 -27.89 12.48 -11.88
CA ALA A 319 -29.08 13.34 -11.85
C ALA A 319 -29.22 14.14 -10.54
N CYS A 320 -28.70 13.63 -9.42
CA CYS A 320 -28.69 14.34 -8.14
C CYS A 320 -27.53 15.32 -7.98
N GLY A 321 -26.70 15.54 -9.02
CA GLY A 321 -25.51 16.41 -8.94
C GLY A 321 -24.48 15.91 -7.91
N ARG A 322 -24.46 14.60 -7.63
CA ARG A 322 -23.44 13.96 -6.77
C ARG A 322 -22.22 13.51 -7.57
N THR A 323 -22.20 13.85 -8.85
CA THR A 323 -21.07 13.71 -9.76
C THR A 323 -20.85 15.06 -10.43
N PRO A 324 -19.64 15.37 -10.89
CA PRO A 324 -19.35 16.63 -11.57
C PRO A 324 -19.91 16.71 -13.00
N VAL A 325 -20.53 15.64 -13.54
CA VAL A 325 -21.29 15.71 -14.79
C VAL A 325 -22.49 16.66 -14.61
N PRO A 326 -22.55 17.79 -15.33
CA PRO A 326 -23.63 18.75 -15.18
C PRO A 326 -24.93 18.16 -15.71
N CYS A 327 -25.89 17.97 -14.81
CA CYS A 327 -27.22 17.45 -15.13
C CYS A 327 -28.29 18.38 -14.55
N PRO A 328 -28.43 19.61 -15.07
CA PRO A 328 -29.45 20.54 -14.59
C PRO A 328 -30.84 19.96 -14.86
N ARG A 329 -31.77 20.23 -13.95
CA ARG A 329 -33.16 19.80 -14.07
C ARG A 329 -33.75 20.31 -15.38
N GLY A 330 -34.47 19.43 -16.10
CA GLY A 330 -35.07 19.76 -17.39
C GLY A 330 -34.12 19.72 -18.59
N SER A 331 -32.83 19.41 -18.40
CA SER A 331 -31.93 19.12 -19.51
C SER A 331 -32.29 17.82 -20.22
N LEU A 332 -31.86 17.69 -21.49
CA LEU A 332 -32.01 16.45 -22.26
C LEU A 332 -31.37 15.25 -21.54
N LEU A 333 -30.21 15.47 -20.91
CA LEU A 333 -29.51 14.47 -20.12
C LEU A 333 -30.34 14.03 -18.90
N TRP A 334 -30.95 14.98 -18.19
CA TRP A 334 -31.78 14.69 -17.03
C TRP A 334 -33.01 13.86 -17.42
N SER A 335 -33.71 14.24 -18.49
CA SER A 335 -34.88 13.51 -18.98
C SER A 335 -34.52 12.09 -19.42
N ALA A 336 -33.40 11.93 -20.12
CA ALA A 336 -32.94 10.62 -20.57
C ALA A 336 -32.51 9.71 -19.39
N LEU A 337 -31.83 10.26 -18.37
CA LEU A 337 -31.49 9.52 -17.15
C LEU A 337 -32.73 9.11 -16.37
N ALA A 338 -33.72 10.00 -16.23
CA ALA A 338 -35.00 9.67 -15.58
C ALA A 338 -35.72 8.53 -16.32
N SER A 339 -35.75 8.57 -17.66
CA SER A 339 -36.29 7.48 -18.49
C SER A 339 -35.53 6.17 -18.35
N SER A 340 -34.19 6.21 -18.27
CA SER A 340 -33.37 5.02 -18.06
C SER A 340 -33.52 4.41 -16.66
N ILE A 341 -33.70 5.24 -15.62
CA ILE A 341 -34.04 4.75 -14.28
C ILE A 341 -35.44 4.13 -14.29
N ALA A 342 -36.41 4.81 -14.91
CA ALA A 342 -37.76 4.29 -15.03
C ALA A 342 -37.75 2.92 -15.75
N SER A 343 -37.04 2.75 -16.86
CA SER A 343 -36.98 1.47 -17.58
C SER A 343 -36.40 0.33 -16.74
N GLN A 344 -35.49 0.61 -15.80
CA GLN A 344 -34.95 -0.37 -14.84
C GLN A 344 -35.93 -0.78 -13.74
N ILE A 345 -36.91 0.05 -13.42
CA ILE A 345 -37.91 -0.24 -12.37
C ILE A 345 -39.00 -1.12 -12.95
N ILE A 346 -38.81 -2.43 -12.82
CA ILE A 346 -39.72 -3.47 -13.32
C ILE A 346 -40.48 -4.11 -12.15
N SER A 347 -39.82 -4.35 -11.02
CA SER A 347 -40.39 -4.97 -9.82
C SER A 347 -40.20 -4.12 -8.56
N LYS A 348 -40.74 -4.63 -7.44
CA LYS A 348 -40.74 -3.94 -6.14
C LYS A 348 -39.31 -3.81 -5.59
N ARG A 349 -38.45 -4.79 -5.88
CA ARG A 349 -37.03 -4.78 -5.47
C ARG A 349 -36.27 -3.62 -6.10
N GLU A 350 -36.57 -3.26 -7.35
CA GLU A 350 -35.91 -2.12 -8.00
C GLU A 350 -36.42 -0.78 -7.47
N VAL A 351 -37.67 -0.70 -6.99
CA VAL A 351 -38.16 0.46 -6.22
C VAL A 351 -37.38 0.62 -4.91
N ASP A 352 -37.13 -0.48 -4.20
CA ASP A 352 -36.30 -0.48 -2.99
C ASP A 352 -34.86 -0.03 -3.28
N ALA A 353 -34.26 -0.56 -4.36
CA ALA A 353 -32.92 -0.19 -4.80
C ALA A 353 -32.82 1.30 -5.18
N PHE A 354 -33.82 1.82 -5.90
CA PHE A 354 -33.92 3.24 -6.22
C PHE A 354 -34.00 4.09 -4.95
N GLY A 355 -34.85 3.71 -4.00
CA GLY A 355 -34.95 4.38 -2.70
C GLY A 355 -33.65 4.38 -1.89
N ALA A 356 -32.93 3.25 -1.87
CA ALA A 356 -31.65 3.13 -1.20
C ALA A 356 -30.57 4.07 -1.78
N CYS A 357 -30.69 4.45 -3.06
CA CYS A 357 -29.80 5.42 -3.70
C CYS A 357 -30.03 6.88 -3.23
N ARG A 358 -31.10 7.14 -2.45
CA ARG A 358 -31.49 8.46 -1.94
C ARG A 358 -31.58 9.52 -3.04
N PRO A 359 -32.42 9.33 -4.06
CA PRO A 359 -32.62 10.33 -5.13
C PRO A 359 -33.21 11.62 -4.56
N ARG A 360 -33.00 12.74 -5.27
CA ARG A 360 -33.68 14.01 -4.94
C ARG A 360 -35.19 13.91 -5.22
N PRO A 361 -36.04 14.69 -4.51
CA PRO A 361 -37.49 14.63 -4.69
C PRO A 361 -37.95 14.88 -6.13
N ASP A 362 -37.29 15.79 -6.84
CA ASP A 362 -37.59 16.10 -8.24
C ASP A 362 -37.30 14.95 -9.20
N LEU A 363 -36.21 14.21 -9.00
CA LEU A 363 -35.91 12.99 -9.76
C LEU A 363 -36.91 11.87 -9.42
N TRP A 364 -37.30 11.75 -8.15
CA TRP A 364 -38.31 10.79 -7.72
C TRP A 364 -39.64 11.03 -8.44
N ASP A 365 -40.11 12.27 -8.43
CA ASP A 365 -41.36 12.68 -9.04
C ASP A 365 -41.34 12.46 -10.57
N ALA A 366 -40.20 12.74 -11.21
CA ALA A 366 -40.02 12.50 -12.64
C ALA A 366 -40.12 11.03 -13.03
N VAL A 367 -39.46 10.14 -12.28
CA VAL A 367 -39.51 8.69 -12.50
C VAL A 367 -40.92 8.15 -12.24
N ALA A 368 -41.58 8.64 -11.18
CA ALA A 368 -42.96 8.26 -10.87
C ALA A 368 -43.94 8.69 -11.98
N LEU A 369 -43.73 9.87 -12.57
CA LEU A 369 -44.52 10.39 -13.68
C LEU A 369 -44.29 9.62 -14.98
N LEU A 370 -43.05 9.22 -15.27
CA LEU A 370 -42.73 8.34 -16.41
C LEU A 370 -43.32 6.94 -16.28
N LYS A 371 -43.67 6.53 -15.04
CA LYS A 371 -44.38 5.28 -14.74
C LYS A 371 -45.89 5.47 -14.55
N ALA A 372 -46.44 6.66 -14.81
CA ALA A 372 -47.85 6.96 -14.57
C ALA A 372 -48.78 5.91 -15.20
N GLY A 373 -49.84 5.55 -14.48
CA GLY A 373 -50.77 4.49 -14.90
C GLY A 373 -50.31 3.05 -14.61
N SER A 374 -49.14 2.87 -13.98
CA SER A 374 -48.64 1.56 -13.55
C SER A 374 -48.61 1.41 -12.02
N TRP A 375 -48.62 0.18 -11.53
CA TRP A 375 -48.51 -0.10 -10.09
C TRP A 375 -47.18 0.40 -9.52
N GLN A 376 -46.11 0.44 -10.32
CA GLN A 376 -44.81 0.99 -9.91
C GLN A 376 -44.91 2.47 -9.53
N SER A 377 -45.76 3.24 -10.22
CA SER A 377 -45.97 4.66 -9.88
C SER A 377 -46.66 4.83 -8.52
N LEU A 378 -47.63 3.98 -8.20
CA LEU A 378 -48.27 3.96 -6.88
C LEU A 378 -47.26 3.62 -5.77
N GLU A 379 -46.43 2.59 -5.99
CA GLU A 379 -45.40 2.20 -5.02
C GLU A 379 -44.36 3.32 -4.80
N LEU A 380 -43.96 4.01 -5.88
CA LEU A 380 -43.10 5.18 -5.79
C LEU A 380 -43.78 6.34 -5.04
N GLN A 381 -45.06 6.62 -5.29
CA GLN A 381 -45.78 7.69 -4.57
C GLN A 381 -45.90 7.40 -3.07
N LEU A 382 -46.24 6.15 -2.70
CA LEU A 382 -46.38 5.74 -1.30
C LEU A 382 -45.07 5.82 -0.51
N ARG A 383 -43.95 5.60 -1.19
CA ARG A 383 -42.61 5.55 -0.58
C ARG A 383 -41.80 6.82 -0.77
N ARG A 384 -42.43 7.88 -1.28
CA ARG A 384 -41.78 9.16 -1.50
C ARG A 384 -41.10 9.60 -0.19
N PRO A 385 -39.78 9.88 -0.19
CA PRO A 385 -39.11 10.38 0.99
C PRO A 385 -39.81 11.66 1.47
N SER A 386 -40.26 11.68 2.71
CA SER A 386 -40.70 12.92 3.36
C SER A 386 -39.49 13.86 3.45
N SER A 387 -39.64 15.04 2.87
CA SER A 387 -38.63 16.09 2.71
C SER A 387 -37.89 16.45 3.98
#